data_AF-A0A9E4C912-F1
#
_entry.id   AF-A0A9E4C912-F1
#
_cell.length_a   1.000
_cell.length_b   1.000
_cell.length_c   1.000
_cell.angle_alpha   90.00
_cell.angle_beta   90.00
_cell.angle_gamma   90.00
#
_symmetry.space_group_name_H-M   'P 1'
#
loop_
_entity.id
_entity.type
_entity.pdbx_description
1 polymer ?
#
loop_
_entity_poly.entity_id
_entity_poly.type
_entity_poly.pdbx_seq_one_letter_code
_entity_poly.pdbx_strand_id
1 'polypeptide(L)'
;MLTELKEDLDRFASSHKFKGKGPLSVALVMTRRAREEGLPLVPQTQVTRGPRGGGQVRGLGATAVQAILREHGIERVLAAEGGRTSRGSIKNMQKYVAFLNDLHRQGMADVDAIEKYWIDCVQAFFASRPFRIKLDVSRGLRSVVRDVLEQAVERQKEAAGMSYAGAVLQHLVGAKLDCVLGTGKVERRSFSTADGPGDRIGDFSVGDVAI
;
A
#
# COMPACT_ATOMS: atom_id res chain seq x y z
N MET A 1 1.07 17.81 19.81
CA MET A 1 1.47 18.18 18.44
C MET A 1 1.61 17.00 17.49
N LEU A 2 2.68 16.17 17.51
CA LEU A 2 2.85 15.08 16.51
C LEU A 2 1.73 14.01 16.57
N THR A 3 1.26 13.67 17.77
CA THR A 3 0.15 12.70 17.94
C THR A 3 -1.17 13.26 17.43
N GLU A 4 -1.48 14.53 17.72
CA GLU A 4 -2.71 15.20 17.28
C GLU A 4 -2.74 15.36 15.75
N LEU A 5 -1.61 15.74 15.13
CA LEU A 5 -1.51 15.82 13.68
C LEU A 5 -1.79 14.47 13.02
N LYS A 6 -1.24 13.38 13.58
CA LYS A 6 -1.50 12.02 13.08
C LYS A 6 -2.98 11.64 13.22
N GLU A 7 -3.60 11.94 14.35
CA GLU A 7 -5.03 11.66 14.58
C GLU A 7 -5.93 12.41 13.59
N ASP A 8 -5.60 13.67 13.29
CA ASP A 8 -6.33 14.47 12.29
C ASP A 8 -6.13 13.94 10.88
N LEU A 9 -4.91 13.49 10.54
CA LEU A 9 -4.62 12.80 9.28
C LEU A 9 -5.39 11.49 9.16
N ASP A 10 -5.45 10.68 10.22
CA ASP A 10 -6.21 9.42 10.25
C ASP A 10 -7.72 9.66 10.10
N ARG A 11 -8.23 10.69 10.77
CA ARG A 11 -9.64 11.11 10.68
C ARG A 11 -9.97 11.60 9.27
N PHE A 12 -9.10 12.43 8.69
CA PHE A 12 -9.25 12.90 7.31
C PHE A 12 -9.22 11.74 6.33
N ALA A 13 -8.21 10.86 6.43
CA ALA A 13 -8.02 9.72 5.55
C ALA A 13 -9.23 8.79 5.56
N SER A 14 -9.81 8.54 6.74
CA SER A 14 -10.96 7.66 6.91
C SER A 14 -12.26 8.30 6.40
N SER A 15 -12.56 9.54 6.83
CA SER A 15 -13.80 10.25 6.43
C SER A 15 -13.87 10.55 4.93
N HIS A 16 -12.73 10.77 4.29
CA HIS A 16 -12.66 11.11 2.86
C HIS A 16 -12.26 9.93 1.96
N LYS A 17 -12.13 8.70 2.51
CA LYS A 17 -11.72 7.48 1.80
C LYS A 17 -10.38 7.64 1.06
N PHE A 18 -9.41 8.26 1.72
CA PHE A 18 -8.10 8.63 1.17
C PHE A 18 -7.06 7.48 1.18
N LYS A 19 -7.52 6.21 1.14
CA LYS A 19 -6.67 5.01 1.17
C LYS A 19 -6.47 4.34 -0.20
N GLY A 20 -7.12 4.86 -1.24
CA GLY A 20 -7.03 4.33 -2.60
C GLY A 20 -5.95 4.99 -3.45
N LYS A 21 -5.54 4.33 -4.55
CA LYS A 21 -4.50 4.82 -5.47
C LYS A 21 -4.69 6.27 -5.94
N GLY A 22 -5.92 6.68 -6.26
CA GLY A 22 -6.23 8.03 -6.74
C GLY A 22 -6.10 9.09 -5.66
N PRO A 23 -6.84 8.98 -4.53
CA PRO A 23 -6.68 9.86 -3.38
C PRO A 23 -5.23 9.95 -2.87
N LEU A 24 -4.52 8.83 -2.74
CA LEU A 24 -3.11 8.83 -2.30
C LEU A 24 -2.21 9.59 -3.28
N SER A 25 -2.43 9.44 -4.60
CA SER A 25 -1.70 10.22 -5.61
C SER A 25 -1.93 11.74 -5.44
N VAL A 26 -3.17 12.14 -5.14
CA VAL A 26 -3.50 13.54 -4.86
C VAL A 26 -2.83 14.02 -3.57
N ALA A 27 -2.85 13.22 -2.51
CA ALA A 27 -2.23 13.56 -1.23
C ALA A 27 -0.74 13.86 -1.40
N LEU A 28 -0.01 12.96 -2.06
CA LEU A 28 1.44 13.11 -2.29
C LEU A 28 1.75 14.37 -3.08
N VAL A 29 1.11 14.57 -4.23
CA VAL A 29 1.40 15.71 -5.11
C VAL A 29 1.03 17.04 -4.45
N MET A 30 -0.10 17.11 -3.74
CA MET A 30 -0.49 18.35 -3.06
C MET A 30 0.37 18.64 -1.83
N THR A 31 0.81 17.62 -1.09
CA THR A 31 1.75 17.80 0.03
C THR A 31 3.10 18.28 -0.49
N ARG A 32 3.59 17.70 -1.60
CA ARG A 32 4.84 18.15 -2.21
C ARG A 32 4.75 19.60 -2.71
N ARG A 33 3.60 20.01 -3.26
CA ARG A 33 3.39 21.42 -3.63
C ARG A 33 3.27 22.34 -2.42
N ALA A 34 2.68 21.89 -1.31
CA ALA A 34 2.67 22.67 -0.07
C ALA A 34 4.10 22.89 0.47
N ARG A 35 5.00 21.93 0.25
CA ARG A 35 6.43 22.06 0.57
C ARG A 35 7.13 23.08 -0.34
N GLU A 36 6.86 23.06 -1.63
CA GLU A 36 7.51 23.93 -2.64
C GLU A 36 6.97 25.37 -2.67
N GLU A 37 5.64 25.52 -2.60
CA GLU A 37 4.94 26.82 -2.71
C GLU A 37 4.64 27.44 -1.34
N GLY A 38 4.74 26.66 -0.27
CA GLY A 38 4.29 27.05 1.07
C GLY A 38 2.77 26.89 1.27
N LEU A 39 2.35 27.02 2.52
CA LEU A 39 0.94 27.10 2.92
C LEU A 39 0.57 28.56 3.23
N PRO A 40 -0.68 28.99 2.99
CA PRO A 40 -1.80 28.21 2.46
C PRO A 40 -1.78 28.06 0.92
N LEU A 41 -2.27 26.93 0.43
CA LEU A 41 -2.47 26.69 -1.01
C LEU A 41 -3.83 27.26 -1.47
N VAL A 42 -3.89 27.83 -2.67
CA VAL A 42 -5.15 28.34 -3.24
C VAL A 42 -5.78 27.29 -4.18
N PRO A 43 -6.93 26.67 -3.87
CA PRO A 43 -7.48 25.55 -4.65
C PRO A 43 -7.65 25.84 -6.15
N GLN A 44 -7.98 27.08 -6.51
CA GLN A 44 -8.22 27.49 -7.90
C GLN A 44 -6.93 27.51 -8.74
N THR A 45 -5.76 27.70 -8.12
CA THR A 45 -4.45 27.66 -8.82
C THR A 45 -3.92 26.23 -8.95
N GLN A 46 -4.59 25.26 -8.31
CA GLN A 46 -4.23 23.84 -8.32
C GLN A 46 -4.92 23.06 -9.46
N VAL A 47 -5.70 23.72 -10.30
CA VAL A 47 -6.33 23.12 -11.49
C VAL A 47 -5.72 23.77 -12.74
N THR A 48 -5.43 22.97 -13.76
CA THR A 48 -4.94 23.51 -15.04
C THR A 48 -6.01 24.39 -15.69
N ARG A 49 -5.62 25.56 -16.23
CA ARG A 49 -6.52 26.41 -17.03
C ARG A 49 -6.43 25.99 -18.49
N GLY A 50 -7.56 25.71 -19.13
CA GLY A 50 -7.64 25.35 -20.55
C GLY A 50 -8.84 25.99 -21.24
N PRO A 51 -8.81 26.14 -22.58
CA PRO A 51 -9.83 26.88 -23.36
C PRO A 51 -11.23 26.26 -23.34
N ARG A 52 -11.40 25.04 -22.80
CA ARG A 52 -12.70 24.34 -22.61
C ARG A 52 -13.04 24.08 -21.14
N GLY A 53 -12.40 24.80 -20.22
CA GLY A 53 -12.55 24.62 -18.77
C GLY A 53 -11.42 23.77 -18.17
N GLY A 54 -10.98 24.15 -16.98
CA GLY A 54 -9.99 23.40 -16.22
C GLY A 54 -10.50 22.02 -15.82
N GLY A 55 -9.65 21.00 -15.96
CA GLY A 55 -10.11 19.61 -15.89
C GLY A 55 -9.12 18.62 -15.29
N GLN A 56 -7.95 19.07 -14.84
CA GLN A 56 -6.97 18.22 -14.16
C GLN A 56 -6.29 18.99 -13.02
N VAL A 57 -5.92 18.26 -11.98
CA VAL A 57 -5.09 18.79 -10.90
C VAL A 57 -3.69 19.04 -11.47
N ARG A 58 -3.18 20.26 -11.31
CA ARG A 58 -1.88 20.68 -11.82
C ARG A 58 -0.77 19.86 -11.17
N GLY A 59 0.12 19.30 -11.99
CA GLY A 59 1.23 18.44 -11.54
C GLY A 59 0.83 17.00 -11.21
N LEU A 60 -0.47 16.66 -11.21
CA LEU A 60 -0.91 15.29 -10.95
C LEU A 60 -0.64 14.41 -12.17
N GLY A 61 0.20 13.39 -12.00
CA GLY A 61 0.49 12.40 -13.03
C GLY A 61 1.44 11.32 -12.54
N ALA A 62 1.53 10.23 -13.30
CA ALA A 62 2.32 9.06 -12.91
C ALA A 62 3.79 9.41 -12.66
N THR A 63 4.38 10.25 -13.51
CA THR A 63 5.77 10.70 -13.37
C THR A 63 6.01 11.45 -12.05
N ALA A 64 5.13 12.38 -11.69
CA ALA A 64 5.28 13.18 -10.48
C ALA A 64 5.09 12.32 -9.22
N VAL A 65 4.08 11.45 -9.21
CA VAL A 65 3.85 10.50 -8.10
C VAL A 65 5.05 9.56 -7.97
N GLN A 66 5.56 9.02 -9.08
CA GLN A 66 6.70 8.10 -9.05
C GLN A 66 7.99 8.78 -8.60
N ALA A 67 8.21 10.05 -8.95
CA ALA A 67 9.36 10.81 -8.47
C ALA A 67 9.36 10.91 -6.95
N ILE A 68 8.24 11.31 -6.35
CA ILE A 68 8.07 11.37 -4.89
C ILE A 68 8.32 9.98 -4.28
N LEU A 69 7.71 8.93 -4.83
CA LEU A 69 7.88 7.57 -4.29
C LEU A 69 9.34 7.08 -4.32
N ARG A 70 10.08 7.35 -5.39
CA ARG A 70 11.50 6.95 -5.49
C ARG A 70 12.39 7.64 -4.48
N GLU A 71 12.11 8.91 -4.15
CA GLU A 71 12.83 9.62 -3.10
C GLU A 71 12.68 8.95 -1.72
N HIS A 72 11.58 8.22 -1.52
CA HIS A 72 11.31 7.42 -0.32
C HIS A 72 11.63 5.93 -0.50
N GLY A 73 12.41 5.56 -1.53
CA GLY A 73 12.86 4.19 -1.78
C GLY A 73 11.77 3.24 -2.32
N ILE A 74 10.67 3.77 -2.87
CA ILE A 74 9.55 2.99 -3.39
C ILE A 74 9.58 2.97 -4.93
N GLU A 75 9.97 1.84 -5.51
CA GLU A 75 10.01 1.66 -6.97
C GLU A 75 8.67 1.26 -7.59
N ARG A 76 7.71 0.76 -6.80
CA ARG A 76 6.41 0.32 -7.31
C ARG A 76 5.53 1.47 -7.78
N VAL A 77 4.87 1.23 -8.92
CA VAL A 77 3.89 2.16 -9.49
C VAL A 77 2.58 2.10 -8.70
N LEU A 78 2.25 3.20 -8.01
CA LEU A 78 0.99 3.36 -7.27
C LEU A 78 -0.24 3.37 -8.20
N ALA A 79 -0.16 4.18 -9.26
CA ALA A 79 -1.20 4.31 -10.28
C ALA A 79 -0.56 4.61 -11.64
N ALA A 80 -0.87 3.80 -12.67
CA ALA A 80 -0.35 3.98 -14.03
C ALA A 80 -0.67 5.36 -14.63
N GLU A 81 -1.80 5.97 -14.24
CA GLU A 81 -2.17 7.32 -14.66
C GLU A 81 -1.90 8.39 -13.59
N GLY A 82 -1.33 8.02 -12.44
CA GLY A 82 -1.10 8.94 -11.31
C GLY A 82 -2.36 9.59 -10.74
N GLY A 83 -3.52 8.94 -10.89
CA GLY A 83 -4.79 9.46 -10.35
C GLY A 83 -5.44 10.58 -11.17
N ARG A 84 -5.09 10.75 -12.44
CA ARG A 84 -5.57 11.82 -13.36
C ARG A 84 -7.06 11.77 -13.77
N THR A 85 -7.96 11.25 -12.93
CA THR A 85 -9.40 11.25 -13.25
C THR A 85 -10.04 12.60 -12.93
N SER A 86 -10.44 13.35 -13.96
CA SER A 86 -10.85 14.76 -13.88
C SER A 86 -11.79 15.10 -12.73
N ARG A 87 -12.94 14.39 -12.60
CA ARG A 87 -13.94 14.73 -11.57
C ARG A 87 -13.53 14.27 -10.17
N GLY A 88 -12.95 13.09 -10.05
CA GLY A 88 -12.60 12.49 -8.75
C GLY A 88 -11.37 13.16 -8.12
N SER A 89 -10.32 13.38 -8.91
CA SER A 89 -9.07 13.96 -8.43
C SER A 89 -9.23 15.41 -8.02
N ILE A 90 -10.02 16.21 -8.74
CA ILE A 90 -10.30 17.60 -8.38
C ILE A 90 -11.05 17.68 -7.05
N LYS A 91 -12.09 16.86 -6.85
CA LYS A 91 -12.84 16.84 -5.58
C LYS A 91 -11.95 16.44 -4.40
N ASN A 92 -11.08 15.45 -4.59
CA ASN A 92 -10.12 15.04 -3.58
C ASN A 92 -9.10 16.13 -3.29
N MET A 93 -8.60 16.82 -4.33
CA MET A 93 -7.67 17.93 -4.18
C MET A 93 -8.29 19.07 -3.38
N GLN A 94 -9.51 19.48 -3.71
CA GLN A 94 -10.20 20.56 -3.00
C GLN A 94 -10.36 20.26 -1.51
N LYS A 95 -10.79 19.04 -1.17
CA LYS A 95 -10.92 18.58 0.21
C LYS A 95 -9.59 18.58 0.95
N TYR A 96 -8.54 18.08 0.30
CA TYR A 96 -7.24 17.95 0.92
C TYR A 96 -6.52 19.29 1.09
N VAL A 97 -6.63 20.19 0.10
CA VAL A 97 -6.11 21.56 0.23
C VAL A 97 -6.82 22.32 1.35
N ALA A 98 -8.14 22.20 1.45
CA ALA A 98 -8.88 22.80 2.56
C ALA A 98 -8.36 22.29 3.92
N PHE A 99 -8.16 20.98 4.04
CA PHE A 99 -7.59 20.36 5.24
C PHE A 99 -6.17 20.87 5.56
N LEU A 100 -5.27 20.93 4.57
CA LEU A 100 -3.92 21.47 4.76
C LEU A 100 -3.93 22.93 5.22
N ASN A 101 -4.81 23.75 4.64
CA ASN A 101 -4.93 25.16 5.02
C ASN A 101 -5.51 25.34 6.42
N ASP A 102 -6.42 24.45 6.85
CA ASP A 102 -6.96 24.48 8.21
C ASP A 102 -5.90 24.04 9.24
N LEU A 103 -5.10 23.00 8.94
CA LEU A 103 -3.94 22.64 9.76
C LEU A 103 -2.92 23.79 9.85
N HIS A 104 -2.68 24.49 8.74
CA HIS A 104 -1.77 25.64 8.74
C HIS A 104 -2.30 26.78 9.60
N ARG A 105 -3.60 27.09 9.54
CA ARG A 105 -4.24 28.11 10.37
C ARG A 105 -4.13 27.79 11.87
N GLN A 106 -4.11 26.51 12.22
CA GLN A 106 -3.93 26.02 13.59
C GLN A 106 -2.46 25.96 14.02
N GLY A 107 -1.50 26.27 13.13
CA GLY A 107 -0.07 26.16 13.41
C GLY A 107 0.44 24.72 13.49
N MET A 108 -0.32 23.74 12.99
CA MET A 108 -0.04 22.31 13.12
C MET A 108 0.48 21.67 11.82
N ALA A 109 0.57 22.43 10.72
CA ALA A 109 0.98 21.90 9.42
C ALA A 109 2.49 21.67 9.31
N ASP A 110 2.96 20.56 9.87
CA ASP A 110 4.28 20.00 9.59
C ASP A 110 4.24 19.21 8.26
N VAL A 111 4.69 19.84 7.18
CA VAL A 111 4.62 19.27 5.83
C VAL A 111 5.49 18.01 5.69
N ASP A 112 6.60 17.94 6.41
CA ASP A 112 7.48 16.76 6.44
C ASP A 112 6.80 15.56 7.08
N ALA A 113 6.19 15.77 8.25
CA ALA A 113 5.42 14.75 8.94
C ALA A 113 4.21 14.30 8.12
N ILE A 114 3.50 15.23 7.46
CA ILE A 114 2.36 14.93 6.59
C ILE A 114 2.81 14.11 5.38
N GLU A 115 3.92 14.45 4.73
CA GLU A 115 4.42 13.68 3.58
C GLU A 115 4.78 12.26 4.00
N LYS A 116 5.51 12.12 5.12
CA LYS A 116 5.85 10.81 5.70
C LYS A 116 4.60 9.97 5.99
N TYR A 117 3.56 10.56 6.57
CA TYR A 117 2.30 9.86 6.83
C TYR A 117 1.67 9.28 5.56
N TRP A 118 1.65 10.04 4.46
CA TRP A 118 1.09 9.55 3.20
C TRP A 118 1.97 8.48 2.54
N ILE A 119 3.29 8.55 2.71
CA ILE A 119 4.20 7.48 2.30
C ILE A 119 3.90 6.19 3.07
N ASP A 120 3.73 6.26 4.39
CA ASP A 120 3.35 5.10 5.21
C ASP A 120 2.00 4.51 4.76
N CYS A 121 1.03 5.38 4.41
CA CYS A 121 -0.24 4.94 3.83
C CYS A 121 -0.08 4.23 2.48
N VAL A 122 0.85 4.68 1.63
CA VAL A 122 1.16 4.02 0.35
C VAL A 122 1.81 2.66 0.59
N GLN A 123 2.73 2.55 1.53
CA GLN A 123 3.33 1.27 1.92
C GLN A 123 2.25 0.31 2.45
N ALA A 124 1.36 0.77 3.32
CA ALA A 124 0.23 -0.01 3.81
C ALA A 124 -0.73 -0.43 2.67
N PHE A 125 -0.97 0.45 1.70
CA PHE A 125 -1.75 0.14 0.50
C PHE A 125 -1.09 -0.96 -0.35
N PHE A 126 0.23 -0.95 -0.48
CA PHE A 126 0.96 -1.99 -1.19
C PHE A 126 1.01 -3.32 -0.41
N ALA A 127 1.16 -3.26 0.91
CA ALA A 127 1.16 -4.42 1.79
C ALA A 127 -0.20 -5.15 1.82
N SER A 128 -1.31 -4.39 1.80
CA SER A 128 -2.67 -4.94 1.83
C SER A 128 -3.14 -5.57 0.51
N ARG A 129 -2.33 -5.53 -0.57
CA ARG A 129 -2.71 -6.18 -1.83
C ARG A 129 -2.61 -7.70 -1.72
N PRO A 130 -3.71 -8.45 -1.93
CA PRO A 130 -3.69 -9.90 -1.88
C PRO A 130 -2.88 -10.48 -3.03
N PHE A 131 -2.32 -11.68 -2.82
CA PHE A 131 -1.84 -12.51 -3.91
C PHE A 131 -3.04 -12.95 -4.78
N ARG A 132 -2.86 -12.91 -6.10
CA ARG A 132 -3.91 -13.24 -7.05
C ARG A 132 -3.66 -14.61 -7.66
N ILE A 133 -4.66 -15.47 -7.58
CA ILE A 133 -4.70 -16.73 -8.32
C ILE A 133 -5.53 -16.49 -9.57
N LYS A 134 -4.95 -16.74 -10.74
CA LYS A 134 -5.70 -16.80 -12.01
C LYS A 134 -5.77 -18.26 -12.44
N LEU A 135 -6.96 -18.84 -12.34
CA LEU A 135 -7.23 -20.18 -12.84
C LEU A 135 -7.49 -20.08 -14.34
N ASP A 136 -6.61 -20.68 -15.11
CA ASP A 136 -6.69 -20.77 -16.56
C ASP A 136 -6.56 -22.24 -16.94
N VAL A 137 -7.59 -22.78 -17.60
CA VAL A 137 -7.66 -24.20 -17.98
C VAL A 137 -6.57 -24.62 -18.97
N SER A 138 -5.92 -23.65 -19.64
CA SER A 138 -4.76 -23.89 -20.50
C SER A 138 -3.44 -24.03 -19.72
N ARG A 139 -3.42 -23.70 -18.42
CA ARG A 139 -2.23 -23.70 -17.58
C ARG A 139 -2.26 -24.84 -16.57
N GLY A 140 -1.15 -25.57 -16.46
CA GLY A 140 -1.00 -26.60 -15.44
C GLY A 140 -0.92 -26.02 -14.02
N LEU A 141 -1.34 -26.81 -13.01
CA LEU A 141 -1.30 -26.42 -11.59
C LEU A 141 0.08 -25.90 -11.14
N ARG A 142 1.17 -26.53 -11.62
CA ARG A 142 2.54 -26.09 -11.33
C ARG A 142 2.78 -24.62 -11.73
N SER A 143 2.22 -24.20 -12.86
CA SER A 143 2.34 -22.81 -13.31
C SER A 143 1.56 -21.88 -12.38
N VAL A 144 0.35 -22.26 -11.96
CA VAL A 144 -0.46 -21.46 -11.04
C VAL A 144 0.25 -21.28 -9.69
N VAL A 145 0.83 -22.35 -9.15
CA VAL A 145 1.61 -22.29 -7.90
C VAL A 145 2.82 -21.38 -8.06
N ARG A 146 3.56 -21.49 -9.17
CA ARG A 146 4.71 -20.64 -9.46
C ARG A 146 4.34 -19.17 -9.52
N ASP A 147 3.25 -18.81 -10.20
CA ASP A 147 2.78 -17.42 -10.27
C ASP A 147 2.47 -16.82 -8.89
N VAL A 148 1.95 -17.62 -7.95
CA VAL A 148 1.68 -17.15 -6.58
C VAL A 148 2.99 -16.97 -5.80
N LEU A 149 3.94 -17.89 -5.96
CA LEU A 149 5.26 -17.79 -5.32
C LEU A 149 6.06 -16.61 -5.86
N GLU A 150 6.04 -16.36 -7.18
CA GLU A 150 6.65 -15.19 -7.79
C GLU A 150 6.07 -13.89 -7.20
N GLN A 151 4.75 -13.80 -7.04
CA GLN A 151 4.12 -12.65 -6.37
C GLN A 151 4.59 -12.48 -4.91
N ALA A 152 4.84 -13.57 -4.19
CA ALA A 152 5.34 -13.55 -2.82
C ALA A 152 6.81 -13.12 -2.74
N VAL A 153 7.66 -13.63 -3.64
CA VAL A 153 9.06 -13.23 -3.75
C VAL A 153 9.20 -11.75 -4.11
N GLU A 154 8.41 -11.26 -5.08
CA GLU A 154 8.40 -9.84 -5.41
C GLU A 154 7.95 -8.98 -4.22
N ARG A 155 6.99 -9.44 -3.41
CA ARG A 155 6.60 -8.74 -2.18
C ARG A 155 7.73 -8.70 -1.15
N GLN A 156 8.47 -9.80 -1.01
CA GLN A 156 9.52 -9.95 -0.01
C GLN A 156 10.70 -8.99 -0.24
N LYS A 157 11.02 -8.65 -1.49
CA LYS A 157 12.05 -7.65 -1.82
C LYS A 157 11.79 -6.28 -1.19
N GLU A 158 10.54 -5.98 -0.85
CA GLU A 158 10.09 -4.64 -0.43
C GLU A 158 9.75 -4.56 1.07
N ALA A 159 9.69 -5.70 1.75
CA ALA A 159 9.32 -5.81 3.15
C ALA A 159 10.38 -6.64 3.88
N ALA A 160 11.43 -5.94 4.33
CA ALA A 160 12.54 -6.55 5.05
C ALA A 160 12.05 -7.19 6.36
N GLY A 161 12.56 -8.38 6.67
CA GLY A 161 12.27 -9.09 7.92
C GLY A 161 11.09 -10.09 7.88
N MET A 162 10.42 -10.29 6.73
CA MET A 162 9.45 -11.38 6.56
C MET A 162 9.70 -12.22 5.31
N SER A 163 9.59 -13.54 5.45
CA SER A 163 9.60 -14.47 4.31
C SER A 163 8.19 -14.71 3.79
N TYR A 164 7.72 -13.87 2.86
CA TYR A 164 6.41 -14.06 2.22
C TYR A 164 6.36 -15.36 1.42
N ALA A 165 7.45 -15.71 0.73
CA ALA A 165 7.52 -16.96 -0.01
C ALA A 165 7.43 -18.17 0.92
N GLY A 166 8.12 -18.13 2.07
CA GLY A 166 8.02 -19.16 3.11
C GLY A 166 6.60 -19.32 3.64
N ALA A 167 5.94 -18.21 4.00
CA ALA A 167 4.56 -18.22 4.47
C ALA A 167 3.59 -18.84 3.45
N VAL A 168 3.71 -18.46 2.17
CA VAL A 168 2.88 -19.03 1.10
C VAL A 168 3.15 -20.53 0.93
N LEU A 169 4.41 -20.95 0.94
CA LEU A 169 4.79 -22.37 0.84
C LEU A 169 4.20 -23.18 1.99
N GLN A 170 4.34 -22.70 3.23
CA GLN A 170 3.79 -23.38 4.40
C GLN A 170 2.28 -23.56 4.28
N HIS A 171 1.54 -22.52 3.86
CA HIS A 171 0.10 -22.64 3.62
C HIS A 171 -0.25 -23.64 2.50
N LEU A 172 0.50 -23.68 1.40
CA LEU A 172 0.28 -24.63 0.31
C LEU A 172 0.57 -26.09 0.73
N VAL A 173 1.66 -26.31 1.46
CA VAL A 173 2.02 -27.62 2.01
C VAL A 173 0.96 -28.09 3.00
N GLY A 174 0.56 -27.25 3.95
CA GLY A 174 -0.48 -27.56 4.92
C GLY A 174 -1.83 -27.87 4.26
N ALA A 175 -2.21 -27.14 3.20
CA ALA A 175 -3.41 -27.44 2.42
C ALA A 175 -3.29 -28.79 1.69
N LYS A 176 -2.11 -29.14 1.16
CA LYS A 176 -1.89 -30.43 0.51
C LYS A 176 -1.93 -31.59 1.50
N LEU A 177 -1.37 -31.42 2.70
CA LEU A 177 -1.44 -32.41 3.78
C LEU A 177 -2.89 -32.67 4.19
N ASP A 178 -3.71 -31.62 4.32
CA ASP A 178 -5.14 -31.75 4.57
C ASP A 178 -5.87 -32.59 3.50
N CYS A 179 -5.54 -32.42 2.22
CA CYS A 179 -6.14 -33.22 1.14
C CYS A 179 -5.80 -34.71 1.25
N VAL A 180 -4.65 -35.07 1.83
CA VAL A 180 -4.16 -36.45 1.90
C VAL A 180 -4.58 -37.12 3.21
N LEU A 181 -4.44 -36.42 4.33
CA LEU A 181 -4.63 -36.97 5.67
C LEU A 181 -6.05 -36.73 6.22
N GLY A 182 -6.73 -35.71 5.70
CA GLY A 182 -8.00 -35.19 6.19
C GLY A 182 -7.81 -33.87 6.94
N THR A 183 -8.80 -32.99 6.81
CA THR A 183 -8.79 -31.65 7.42
C THR A 183 -8.61 -31.72 8.93
N GLY A 184 -7.66 -30.94 9.46
CA GLY A 184 -7.42 -30.81 10.90
C GLY A 184 -6.61 -31.94 11.53
N LYS A 185 -6.11 -32.89 10.73
CA LYS A 185 -5.24 -33.97 11.24
C LYS A 185 -3.76 -33.57 11.40
N VAL A 186 -3.39 -32.40 10.89
CA VAL A 186 -2.04 -31.85 11.04
C VAL A 186 -2.15 -30.52 11.77
N GLU A 187 -1.34 -30.36 12.82
CA GLU A 187 -1.25 -29.10 13.55
C GLU A 187 -0.69 -28.00 12.64
N ARG A 188 -1.36 -26.85 12.60
CA ARG A 188 -0.91 -25.67 11.85
C ARG A 188 -0.29 -24.68 12.80
N ARG A 189 1.02 -24.52 12.72
CA ARG A 189 1.77 -23.53 13.51
C ARG A 189 1.89 -22.23 12.73
N SER A 190 2.10 -21.12 13.44
CA SER A 190 2.25 -19.81 12.79
C SER A 190 3.60 -19.72 12.08
N PHE A 191 3.60 -19.25 10.83
CA PHE A 191 4.81 -19.06 10.02
C PHE A 191 5.82 -18.10 10.64
N SER A 192 5.37 -17.20 11.51
CA SER A 192 6.19 -16.13 12.10
C SER A 192 6.84 -16.51 13.43
N THR A 193 6.59 -17.72 13.94
CA THR A 193 7.16 -18.16 15.21
C THR A 193 8.56 -18.68 14.95
N ALA A 194 9.56 -18.23 15.72
CA ALA A 194 10.91 -18.77 15.63
C ALA A 194 10.95 -20.19 16.23
N ASP A 195 11.80 -21.05 15.67
CA ASP A 195 12.10 -22.35 16.25
C ASP A 195 12.93 -22.13 17.51
N GLY A 196 12.25 -22.10 18.67
CA GLY A 196 12.89 -22.01 19.98
C GLY A 196 13.52 -23.34 20.40
N PRO A 197 14.23 -23.39 21.55
CA PRO A 197 14.84 -24.60 22.10
C PRO A 197 13.80 -25.56 22.72
N GLY A 198 12.72 -25.83 21.99
CA GLY A 198 11.63 -26.73 22.37
C GLY A 198 11.20 -27.61 21.20
N ASP A 199 10.15 -28.40 21.44
CA ASP A 199 9.54 -29.53 20.68
C ASP A 199 9.09 -29.22 19.22
N ARG A 200 9.68 -28.22 18.57
CA ARG A 200 9.43 -27.84 17.19
C ARG A 200 10.64 -28.20 16.34
N ILE A 201 10.51 -29.34 15.68
CA ILE A 201 11.48 -29.87 14.72
C ILE A 201 11.19 -29.45 13.26
N GLY A 202 10.07 -28.78 12.99
CA GLY A 202 9.66 -28.33 11.66
C GLY A 202 8.35 -27.51 11.66
N ASP A 203 7.84 -27.21 10.46
CA ASP A 203 6.58 -26.49 10.28
C ASP A 203 5.37 -27.41 10.45
N PHE A 204 5.51 -28.69 10.12
CA PHE A 204 4.52 -29.73 10.34
C PHE A 204 5.17 -30.99 10.93
N SER A 205 4.40 -31.74 11.71
CA SER A 205 4.81 -33.05 12.25
C SER A 205 3.75 -34.09 11.93
N VAL A 206 4.16 -35.20 11.31
CA VAL A 206 3.28 -36.32 10.93
C VAL A 206 3.93 -37.61 11.42
N GLY A 207 3.44 -38.13 12.56
CA GLY A 207 4.13 -39.21 13.26
C GLY A 207 5.54 -38.78 13.65
N ASP A 208 6.54 -39.57 13.26
CA ASP A 208 7.96 -39.31 13.55
C ASP A 208 8.67 -38.47 12.46
N VAL A 209 7.92 -37.89 11.52
CA VAL A 209 8.45 -37.11 10.39
C VAL A 209 8.18 -35.61 10.58
N ALA A 210 9.24 -34.80 10.46
CA ALA A 210 9.17 -33.35 10.36
C ALA A 210 9.16 -32.89 8.90
N ILE A 211 8.30 -31.91 8.57
CA ILE A 211 8.18 -31.31 7.24
C ILE A 211 8.30 -29.79 7.37
#